data_AF-A0A7C7VJ60-F1
#
_entry.id   AF-A0A7C7VJ60-F1
#
_cell.length_a   1.000
_cell.length_b   1.000
_cell.length_c   1.000
_cell.angle_alpha   90.00
_cell.angle_beta   90.00
_cell.angle_gamma   90.00
#
_symmetry.space_group_name_H-M   'P 1'
#
loop_
_entity.id
_entity.type
_entity.pdbx_description
1 polymer ?
#
loop_
_entity_poly.entity_id
_entity_poly.type
_entity_poly.pdbx_seq_one_letter_code
_entity_poly.pdbx_strand_id
1 'polypeptide(L)'
;MSSKKKEVLSEEFDLWLRTRFADRIWIQGHLFEKRLGGGILIDGGLFAVDEAKMVFQMLTSRNPLDKLNANIIIWDRNGTLVKILVVLAVIALIIVYVWVKR
;
A
#
# COMPACT_ATOMS: atom_id res chain seq x y z
N MET A 1 -19.07 -4.10 -1.50
CA MET A 1 -18.99 -2.62 -1.45
C MET A 1 -20.07 -2.05 -2.37
N SER A 2 -21.00 -1.25 -1.85
CA SER A 2 -22.07 -0.64 -2.66
C SER A 2 -21.46 0.31 -3.71
N SER A 3 -21.99 0.32 -4.94
CA SER A 3 -21.43 1.10 -6.07
C SER A 3 -21.22 2.56 -5.72
N LYS A 4 -22.18 3.13 -4.98
CA LYS A 4 -22.18 4.52 -4.50
C LYS A 4 -20.96 4.86 -3.63
N LYS A 5 -20.47 3.90 -2.82
CA LYS A 5 -19.28 4.12 -1.96
C LYS A 5 -17.99 4.18 -2.78
N LYS A 6 -17.91 3.45 -3.90
CA LYS A 6 -16.75 3.47 -4.79
C LYS A 6 -16.66 4.80 -5.52
N GLU A 7 -17.78 5.32 -6.01
CA GLU A 7 -17.87 6.61 -6.71
C GLU A 7 -17.45 7.77 -5.80
N VAL A 8 -17.97 7.82 -4.56
CA VAL A 8 -17.57 8.83 -3.57
C VAL A 8 -16.07 8.78 -3.29
N LEU A 9 -15.49 7.59 -3.09
CA LEU A 9 -14.04 7.47 -2.86
C LEU A 9 -13.21 7.90 -4.07
N SER A 10 -13.67 7.62 -5.30
CA SER A 10 -12.96 8.08 -6.50
C SER A 10 -13.02 9.60 -6.68
N GLU A 11 -14.17 10.20 -6.37
CA GLU A 11 -14.32 11.66 -6.38
C GLU A 11 -13.44 12.32 -5.32
N GLU A 12 -13.41 11.77 -4.10
CA GLU A 12 -12.51 12.22 -3.03
C GLU A 12 -11.03 12.14 -3.45
N PHE A 13 -10.63 11.06 -4.12
CA PHE A 13 -9.26 10.90 -4.61
C PHE A 13 -8.91 11.88 -5.72
N ASP A 14 -9.79 12.09 -6.70
CA ASP A 14 -9.57 13.04 -7.79
C ASP A 14 -9.57 14.49 -7.29
N LEU A 15 -10.45 14.83 -6.34
CA LEU A 15 -10.45 16.13 -5.65
C LEU A 15 -9.16 16.30 -4.88
N TRP A 16 -8.75 15.29 -4.10
CA TRP A 16 -7.49 15.30 -3.38
C TRP A 16 -6.34 15.58 -4.34
N LEU A 17 -6.20 14.85 -5.45
CA LEU A 17 -5.15 15.04 -6.45
C LEU A 17 -5.08 16.48 -6.99
N ARG A 18 -6.22 17.12 -7.25
CA ARG A 18 -6.29 18.50 -7.79
C ARG A 18 -6.01 19.57 -6.74
N THR A 19 -6.30 19.28 -5.46
CA THR A 19 -6.22 20.26 -4.38
C THR A 19 -4.79 20.43 -3.89
N ARG A 20 -4.33 21.67 -3.68
CA ARG A 20 -2.97 21.97 -3.17
C ARG A 20 -2.85 21.98 -1.64
N PHE A 21 -3.97 21.93 -0.92
CA PHE A 21 -4.02 22.12 0.53
C PHE A 21 -3.99 20.81 1.33
N ALA A 22 -4.39 19.69 0.71
CA ALA A 22 -4.41 18.38 1.35
C ALA A 22 -3.25 17.55 0.83
N ASP A 23 -2.16 17.50 1.59
CA ASP A 23 -0.98 16.73 1.21
C ASP A 23 -1.12 15.25 1.54
N ARG A 24 -2.07 14.85 2.41
CA ARG A 24 -2.22 13.48 2.90
C ARG A 24 -3.67 13.01 2.89
N ILE A 25 -3.90 11.74 2.57
CA ILE A 25 -5.23 11.09 2.61
C ILE A 25 -5.10 9.61 3.01
N TRP A 26 -6.07 9.08 3.74
CA TRP A 26 -6.14 7.67 4.11
C TRP A 26 -7.15 6.92 3.24
N ILE A 27 -6.72 5.83 2.60
CA ILE A 27 -7.56 5.05 1.70
C ILE A 27 -7.36 3.57 1.96
N GLN A 28 -8.45 2.87 2.31
CA GLN A 28 -8.45 1.42 2.56
C GLN A 28 -7.33 0.95 3.52
N GLY A 29 -6.94 1.80 4.49
CA GLY A 29 -5.89 1.47 5.46
C GLY A 29 -4.46 1.86 5.06
N HIS A 30 -4.28 2.51 3.91
CA HIS A 30 -2.99 3.00 3.44
C HIS A 30 -2.95 4.54 3.43
N LEU A 31 -1.79 5.11 3.76
CA LEU A 31 -1.55 6.55 3.78
C LEU A 31 -0.94 7.00 2.45
N PHE A 32 -1.66 7.86 1.74
CA PHE A 32 -1.22 8.50 0.50
C PHE A 32 -0.76 9.92 0.80
N GLU A 33 0.47 10.27 0.43
CA GLU A 33 1.04 11.60 0.62
C GLU A 33 1.59 12.17 -0.69
N LYS A 34 1.30 13.43 -1.00
CA LYS A 34 1.87 14.11 -2.16
C LYS A 34 3.29 14.57 -1.86
N ARG A 35 4.18 14.39 -2.83
CA ARG A 35 5.51 14.98 -2.79
C ARG A 35 5.59 16.21 -3.67
N LEU A 36 6.31 17.23 -3.23
CA LEU A 36 6.55 18.49 -3.96
C LEU A 36 7.11 18.29 -5.39
N GLY A 37 7.75 17.14 -5.66
CA GLY A 37 8.31 16.78 -6.97
C GLY A 37 7.39 15.98 -7.90
N GLY A 38 6.07 15.91 -7.63
CA GLY A 38 5.10 15.27 -8.52
C GLY A 38 4.94 13.76 -8.36
N GLY A 39 5.54 13.17 -7.32
CA GLY A 39 5.32 11.77 -6.92
C GLY A 39 4.34 11.65 -5.75
N ILE A 40 3.82 10.44 -5.53
CA ILE A 40 2.93 10.11 -4.42
C ILE A 40 3.61 9.04 -3.57
N LEU A 41 3.69 9.27 -2.26
CA LEU A 41 4.13 8.29 -1.29
C LEU A 41 2.93 7.48 -0.81
N ILE A 42 3.01 6.16 -0.86
CA ILE A 42 1.99 5.26 -0.29
C ILE A 42 2.68 4.42 0.78
N ASP A 43 2.32 4.60 2.05
CA ASP A 43 2.99 4.02 3.22
C ASP A 43 4.53 4.16 3.18
N GLY A 44 5.00 5.32 2.69
CA GLY A 44 6.42 5.63 2.53
C GLY A 44 7.10 5.08 1.27
N GLY A 45 6.43 4.24 0.46
CA GLY A 45 6.90 3.82 -0.86
C GLY A 45 6.62 4.89 -1.91
N LEU A 46 7.56 5.18 -2.82
CA LEU A 46 7.38 6.19 -3.87
C LEU A 46 6.71 5.61 -5.11
N PHE A 47 5.67 6.29 -5.57
CA PHE A 47 4.88 5.96 -6.77
C PHE A 47 4.76 7.18 -7.68
N ALA A 48 4.72 6.95 -8.99
CA ALA A 48 4.21 7.94 -9.93
C ALA A 48 2.70 8.17 -9.72
N VAL A 49 2.17 9.30 -10.20
CA VAL A 49 0.74 9.62 -10.08
C VAL A 49 -0.13 8.54 -10.73
N ASP A 50 0.26 8.05 -11.92
CA ASP A 50 -0.48 7.02 -12.64
C ASP A 50 -0.44 5.67 -11.90
N GLU A 51 0.70 5.29 -11.34
CA GLU A 51 0.83 4.09 -10.51
C GLU A 51 -0.03 4.19 -9.26
N ALA A 52 -0.02 5.34 -8.58
CA ALA A 52 -0.84 5.57 -7.39
C ALA A 52 -2.34 5.51 -7.70
N LYS A 53 -2.76 6.01 -8.88
CA LYS A 53 -4.14 5.88 -9.36
C LYS A 53 -4.51 4.42 -9.63
N MET A 54 -3.60 3.64 -10.22
CA MET A 54 -3.79 2.21 -10.43
C MET A 54 -3.93 1.45 -9.10
N VAL A 55 -3.04 1.72 -8.14
CA VAL A 55 -3.11 1.13 -6.79
C VAL A 55 -4.42 1.50 -6.09
N PHE A 56 -4.85 2.76 -6.19
CA PHE A 56 -6.14 3.22 -5.67
C PHE A 56 -7.32 2.44 -6.26
N GLN A 57 -7.34 2.23 -7.58
CA GLN A 57 -8.39 1.47 -8.26
C GLN A 57 -8.42 0.01 -7.80
N MET A 58 -7.24 -0.60 -7.62
CA MET A 58 -7.11 -1.97 -7.13
C MET A 58 -7.57 -2.11 -5.68
N LEU A 59 -7.16 -1.20 -4.78
CA LEU A 59 -7.60 -1.16 -3.37
C LEU A 59 -9.13 -1.00 -3.24
N THR A 60 -9.71 -0.19 -4.11
CA THR A 60 -11.16 0.11 -4.11
C THR A 60 -11.95 -0.88 -4.98
N SER A 61 -11.28 -1.88 -5.57
CA SER A 61 -11.93 -2.94 -6.34
C SER A 61 -12.86 -3.78 -5.45
N ARG A 62 -13.85 -4.44 -6.07
CA ARG A 62 -14.68 -5.44 -5.37
C ARG A 62 -13.96 -6.79 -5.27
N ASN A 63 -13.02 -7.05 -6.19
CA ASN A 63 -12.29 -8.31 -6.23
C ASN A 63 -11.25 -8.36 -5.10
N PRO A 64 -11.27 -9.38 -4.23
CA PRO A 64 -10.27 -9.53 -3.19
C PRO A 64 -8.85 -9.73 -3.75
N LEU A 65 -8.70 -10.34 -4.93
CA LEU A 65 -7.38 -10.56 -5.54
C LEU A 65 -6.72 -9.24 -5.95
N ASP A 66 -7.49 -8.30 -6.50
CA ASP A 66 -6.97 -6.97 -6.87
C ASP A 66 -6.46 -6.23 -5.63
N LYS A 67 -7.17 -6.33 -4.51
CA LYS A 67 -6.76 -5.72 -3.24
C LYS A 67 -5.47 -6.32 -2.71
N LEU A 68 -5.36 -7.65 -2.75
CA LEU A 68 -4.12 -8.33 -2.35
C LEU A 68 -2.96 -7.90 -3.26
N ASN A 69 -3.19 -7.80 -4.56
CA ASN A 69 -2.19 -7.35 -5.51
C ASN A 69 -1.72 -5.91 -5.20
N ALA A 70 -2.66 -5.00 -4.89
CA ALA A 70 -2.33 -3.65 -4.47
C ALA A 70 -1.48 -3.63 -3.20
N ASN A 71 -1.84 -4.41 -2.19
CA ASN A 71 -1.07 -4.51 -0.95
C ASN A 71 0.34 -5.04 -1.20
N ILE A 72 0.50 -6.06 -2.05
CA ILE A 72 1.80 -6.61 -2.43
C ILE A 72 2.66 -5.54 -3.12
N ILE A 73 2.08 -4.78 -4.06
CA ILE A 73 2.77 -3.67 -4.75
C ILE A 73 3.26 -2.61 -3.75
N ILE A 74 2.41 -2.25 -2.78
CA ILE A 74 2.78 -1.30 -1.71
C ILE A 74 3.91 -1.87 -0.85
N TRP A 75 3.82 -3.14 -0.45
CA TRP A 75 4.80 -3.80 0.40
C TRP A 75 6.16 -4.01 -0.25
N ASP A 76 6.19 -4.24 -1.56
CA ASP A 76 7.42 -4.32 -2.33
C ASP A 76 8.15 -2.98 -2.30
N ARG A 77 7.43 -1.89 -2.61
CA ARG A 77 7.98 -0.53 -2.67
C ARG A 77 8.42 0.04 -1.32
N ASN A 78 7.75 -0.29 -0.22
CA ASN A 78 8.12 0.17 1.12
C ASN A 78 9.10 -0.80 1.85
N GLY A 79 9.52 -1.87 1.19
CA GLY A 79 10.46 -2.87 1.70
C GLY A 79 9.87 -3.79 2.77
N THR A 80 8.55 -3.82 2.97
CA THR A 80 7.89 -4.70 3.93
C THR A 80 8.09 -6.17 3.59
N LEU A 81 8.09 -6.54 2.31
CA LEU A 81 8.35 -7.93 1.89
C LEU A 81 9.73 -8.42 2.38
N VAL A 82 10.75 -7.58 2.24
CA VAL A 82 12.11 -7.90 2.71
C VAL A 82 12.14 -8.01 4.23
N LYS A 83 11.49 -7.09 4.96
CA LYS A 83 11.41 -7.14 6.42
C LYS A 83 10.76 -8.43 6.92
N ILE A 84 9.66 -8.86 6.29
CA ILE A 84 8.98 -10.12 6.62
C ILE A 84 9.93 -11.31 6.40
N LEU A 85 10.62 -11.34 5.26
CA LEU A 85 11.55 -12.41 4.93
C LEU A 85 12.70 -12.52 5.94
N VAL A 86 13.26 -11.39 6.37
CA VAL A 86 14.31 -11.35 7.41
C VAL A 86 13.78 -11.89 8.74
N VAL A 87 12.59 -11.48 9.17
CA VAL A 87 11.97 -11.99 10.41
C VAL A 87 11.76 -13.51 10.33
N LEU A 88 11.25 -14.02 9.21
CA LEU A 88 11.08 -15.46 8.99
C LEU A 88 12.40 -16.23 9.04
N ALA A 89 13.46 -15.68 8.43
CA ALA A 89 14.79 -16.28 8.48
C ALA A 89 15.33 -16.38 9.91
N VAL A 90 15.14 -15.32 10.72
CA VAL A 90 15.53 -15.34 12.15
C VAL A 90 14.73 -16.38 12.93
N ILE A 91 13.42 -16.47 12.71
CA ILE A 91 12.57 -17.48 13.36
C ILE A 91 13.03 -18.90 12.99
N ALA A 92 13.31 -19.16 11.72
CA ALA A 92 13.81 -20.45 11.26
C ALA A 92 15.14 -20.82 11.94
N LEU A 93 16.06 -19.87 12.07
CA LEU A 93 17.32 -20.07 12.78
C LEU A 93 17.11 -20.42 14.26
N ILE A 94 16.17 -19.76 14.94
CA ILE A 94 15.81 -20.06 16.33
C ILE A 94 15.26 -21.49 16.43
N ILE A 95 14.38 -21.89 15.52
CA ILE A 95 13.82 -23.24 15.48
C ILE A 95 14.94 -24.28 15.31
N VAL A 96 15.83 -24.09 14.33
CA VAL A 96 16.97 -24.98 14.10
C VAL A 96 17.87 -25.05 15.32
N TYR A 97 18.20 -23.93 15.96
CA TYR A 97 19.02 -23.90 17.16
C TYR A 97 18.40 -24.69 18.31
N VAL A 98 17.10 -24.49 18.57
CA VAL A 98 16.37 -25.22 19.62
C VAL A 98 16.32 -26.72 19.29
N TRP A 99 16.16 -27.07 18.01
CA TRP A 99 16.07 -28.46 17.57
C TRP A 99 17.41 -29.19 17.68
N VAL A 100 18.52 -28.54 17.33
CA VAL A 100 19.88 -29.12 17.43
C VAL A 100 20.37 -29.24 18.87
N LYS A 101 19.97 -28.31 19.75
CA LYS A 101 20.39 -28.30 21.15
C LYS A 101 19.59 -29.28 22.03
N ARG A 102 18.43 -29.74 21.56
CA ARG A 102 17.57 -30.71 22.24
C ARG A 102 18.05 -32.13 21.98
#